data_AF-A0A356ZWV0-F1
#
_entry.id   AF-A0A356ZWV0-F1
#
_cell.length_a   1.000
_cell.length_b   1.000
_cell.length_c   1.000
_cell.angle_alpha   90.00
_cell.angle_beta   90.00
_cell.angle_gamma   90.00
#
_symmetry.space_group_name_H-M   'P 1'
#
loop_
_entity.id
_entity.type
_entity.pdbx_description
1 polymer ?
#
loop_
_entity_poly.entity_id
_entity_poly.type
_entity_poly.pdbx_seq_one_letter_code
_entity_poly.pdbx_strand_id
1 'polypeptide(L)' 'MMVDVKATNLKLKERARRMVMLASNVDYQTAVSLLEESDYEVKTAILMQFLKIDAARSRELLLRHDGMLDELM' A
#
# COMPACT_ATOMS: atom_id res chain seq x y z
N MET A 1 -22.67 -1.61 -18.14
CA MET A 1 -21.96 -2.77 -18.73
C MET A 1 -20.51 -2.74 -18.26
N MET A 2 -20.13 -3.68 -17.40
CA MET A 2 -18.79 -3.80 -16.81
C MET A 2 -17.88 -4.59 -17.76
N VAL A 3 -17.09 -3.91 -18.58
CA VAL A 3 -16.11 -4.54 -19.48
C VAL A 3 -14.66 -4.17 -19.12
N ASP A 4 -14.46 -3.16 -18.28
CA ASP A 4 -13.14 -2.62 -17.90
C ASP A 4 -12.58 -3.15 -16.57
N VAL A 5 -13.28 -4.06 -15.88
CA VAL A 5 -12.96 -4.36 -14.46
C VAL A 5 -11.64 -5.13 -14.30
N LYS A 6 -11.25 -5.96 -15.30
CA LYS A 6 -9.99 -6.72 -15.25
C LYS A 6 -8.77 -5.86 -15.58
N ALA A 7 -8.83 -5.06 -16.65
CA ALA A 7 -7.73 -4.19 -17.07
C ALA A 7 -7.51 -3.04 -16.07
N THR A 8 -8.60 -2.50 -15.51
CA THR A 8 -8.55 -1.46 -14.47
C THR A 8 -7.94 -2.00 -13.19
N ASN A 9 -8.29 -3.22 -12.74
CA ASN A 9 -7.66 -3.83 -11.57
C ASN A 9 -6.16 -4.07 -11.78
N LEU A 10 -5.75 -4.63 -12.92
CA LEU A 10 -4.34 -4.86 -13.21
C LEU A 10 -3.53 -3.55 -13.24
N LYS A 11 -4.05 -2.51 -13.94
CA LYS A 11 -3.41 -1.19 -13.96
C LYS A 11 -3.36 -0.53 -12.59
N LEU A 12 -4.42 -0.62 -11.79
CA LEU A 12 -4.45 -0.07 -10.43
C LEU A 12 -3.44 -0.80 -9.53
N LYS A 13 -3.36 -2.14 -9.62
CA LYS A 13 -2.40 -2.95 -8.87
C LYS A 13 -0.96 -2.62 -9.25
N GLU A 14 -0.65 -2.46 -10.54
CA GLU A 14 0.68 -2.02 -10.98
C GLU A 14 1.01 -0.60 -10.50
N ARG A 15 0.03 0.32 -10.55
CA ARG A 15 0.22 1.68 -10.05
C ARG A 15 0.49 1.67 -8.54
N ALA A 16 -0.25 0.87 -7.78
CA ALA A 16 -0.03 0.68 -6.35
C ALA A 16 1.39 0.16 -6.07
N ARG A 17 1.83 -0.88 -6.80
CA ARG A 17 3.19 -1.43 -6.70
C ARG A 17 4.25 -0.35 -6.95
N ARG A 18 4.09 0.43 -8.02
CA ARG A 18 5.01 1.54 -8.31
C ARG A 18 5.03 2.59 -7.21
N MET A 19 3.89 2.96 -6.64
CA MET A 19 3.85 3.91 -5.53
C MET A 19 4.60 3.37 -4.31
N VAL A 20 4.36 2.11 -3.93
CA VAL A 20 5.06 1.49 -2.78
C VAL A 20 6.56 1.38 -3.06
N MET A 21 6.97 0.95 -4.25
CA MET A 21 8.39 0.90 -4.63
C MET A 21 9.05 2.28 -4.57
N LEU A 22 8.41 3.33 -5.07
CA LEU A 22 8.95 4.69 -5.07
C LEU A 22 8.99 5.31 -3.67
N ALA A 23 7.94 5.10 -2.86
CA ALA A 23 7.84 5.69 -1.54
C ALA A 23 8.71 4.95 -0.51
N SER A 24 8.77 3.63 -0.57
CA SER A 24 9.53 2.80 0.38
C SER A 24 10.91 2.38 -0.14
N ASN A 25 11.26 2.74 -1.38
CA ASN A 25 12.52 2.37 -2.05
C ASN A 25 12.84 0.87 -1.95
N VAL A 26 11.82 0.02 -2.19
CA VAL A 26 11.92 -1.44 -2.13
C VAL A 26 11.81 -2.08 -3.52
N ASP A 27 12.30 -3.31 -3.63
CA ASP A 27 12.16 -4.12 -4.84
C ASP A 27 10.71 -4.50 -5.14
N TYR A 28 10.45 -4.87 -6.39
CA TYR A 28 9.14 -5.28 -6.86
C TYR A 28 8.54 -6.43 -6.05
N GLN A 29 9.32 -7.46 -5.71
CA GLN A 29 8.83 -8.60 -4.94
C GLN A 29 8.38 -8.20 -3.54
N THR A 30 9.15 -7.31 -2.90
CA THR A 30 8.82 -6.75 -1.58
C THR A 30 7.57 -5.88 -1.65
N ALA A 31 7.46 -5.01 -2.66
CA ALA A 31 6.26 -4.19 -2.86
C ALA A 31 5.01 -5.03 -3.13
N VAL A 32 5.13 -6.13 -3.86
CA VAL A 32 4.03 -7.08 -4.08
C VAL A 32 3.61 -7.72 -2.76
N SER A 33 4.55 -8.25 -1.99
CA SER A 33 4.26 -8.90 -0.71
C SER A 33 3.57 -7.93 0.26
N LEU A 34 4.13 -6.72 0.43
CA LEU A 34 3.55 -5.68 1.27
C LEU A 34 2.13 -5.30 0.85
N LEU A 35 1.89 -5.19 -0.47
CA LEU A 35 0.55 -4.90 -0.98
C LEU A 35 -0.40 -6.06 -0.75
N GLU A 36 0.02 -7.32 -0.91
CA GLU A 36 -0.83 -8.47 -0.63
C GLU A 36 -1.18 -8.58 0.86
N GLU A 37 -0.20 -8.34 1.75
CA GLU A 37 -0.40 -8.29 3.20
C GLU A 37 -1.30 -7.11 3.62
N SER A 38 -1.25 -6.01 2.87
CA SER A 38 -2.06 -4.80 3.13
C SER A 38 -3.42 -4.78 2.41
N ASP A 39 -3.87 -5.89 1.82
CA ASP A 39 -5.10 -5.94 1.00
C ASP A 39 -5.13 -4.90 -0.14
N TYR A 40 -3.99 -4.71 -0.78
CA TYR A 40 -3.71 -3.73 -1.85
C TYR A 40 -3.83 -2.25 -1.42
N GLU A 41 -3.80 -1.96 -0.12
CA GLU A 41 -3.73 -0.59 0.39
C GLU A 41 -2.31 -0.04 0.38
N VAL A 42 -2.05 0.92 -0.51
CA VAL A 42 -0.73 1.55 -0.68
C VAL A 42 -0.22 2.21 0.60
N LYS A 43 -1.08 2.96 1.31
CA LYS A 43 -0.68 3.68 2.53
C LYS A 43 -0.27 2.72 3.63
N THR A 44 -1.08 1.68 3.84
CA THR A 44 -0.82 0.61 4.81
C THR A 44 0.50 -0.10 4.48
N ALA A 45 0.72 -0.47 3.22
CA ALA A 45 1.94 -1.14 2.76
C ALA A 45 3.21 -0.30 2.99
N ILE A 46 3.16 1.00 2.65
CA ILE A 46 4.27 1.93 2.90
C ILE A 46 4.55 2.01 4.40
N LEU A 47 3.51 2.20 5.20
CA LEU A 47 3.64 2.35 6.65
C LEU A 47 4.17 1.08 7.33
N MET A 48 3.70 -0.10 6.89
CA MET A 48 4.20 -1.40 7.34
C MET A 48 5.71 -1.52 7.10
N GLN A 49 6.20 -1.09 5.93
CA GLN A 49 7.62 -1.14 5.60
C GLN A 49 8.46 -0.15 6.41
N PHE A 50 7.98 1.08 6.62
CA PHE A 50 8.71 2.10 7.38
C PHE A 50 8.74 1.81 8.89
N LEU A 51 7.60 1.44 9.47
CA LEU A 51 7.47 1.20 10.91
C LEU A 51 7.71 -0.27 11.31
N LYS A 52 7.85 -1.18 10.34
CA LYS A 52 7.97 -2.64 10.55
C LYS A 52 6.86 -3.20 11.44
N ILE A 53 5.63 -2.74 11.19
CA ILE A 53 4.43 -3.14 11.92
C ILE A 53 3.48 -3.90 11.00
N ASP A 54 2.52 -4.58 11.61
CA ASP A 54 1.50 -5.36 10.94
C ASP A 54 0.43 -4.50 10.26
N ALA A 55 -0.29 -5.06 9.28
CA ALA A 55 -1.31 -4.34 8.51
C ALA A 55 -2.43 -3.77 9.41
N ALA A 56 -2.82 -4.53 10.44
CA ALA A 56 -3.81 -4.09 11.42
C ALA A 56 -3.34 -2.84 12.19
N ARG A 57 -2.07 -2.82 12.61
CA ARG A 57 -1.51 -1.71 13.38
C ARG A 57 -1.26 -0.49 12.50
N SER A 58 -0.85 -0.70 11.25
CA SER A 58 -0.77 0.36 10.24
C SER A 58 -2.14 1.00 9.99
N ARG A 59 -3.21 0.20 9.86
CA ARG A 59 -4.58 0.73 9.73
C ARG A 59 -5.01 1.53 10.95
N GLU A 60 -4.74 1.03 12.16
CA GLU A 60 -5.06 1.77 13.39
C GLU A 60 -4.35 3.11 13.46
N LEU A 61 -3.06 3.17 13.11
CA LEU A 61 -2.30 4.43 13.07
C LEU A 61 -2.85 5.36 12.00
N LEU A 62 -3.11 4.86 10.80
CA LEU A 62 -3.76 5.63 9.74
C LEU A 62 -5.11 6.19 10.22
N LEU A 63 -5.95 5.38 10.87
CA LEU A 63 -7.23 5.83 11.43
C LEU A 63 -7.06 6.92 12.49
N ARG A 64 -6.04 6.83 13.35
CA ARG A 64 -5.76 7.84 14.39
C ARG A 64 -5.26 9.16 13.83
N HIS A 65 -4.56 9.13 12.70
CA HIS A 65 -4.00 10.32 12.04
C HIS A 65 -4.79 10.71 10.76
N ASP A 66 -6.10 10.41 10.70
CA ASP A 66 -6.99 10.77 9.58
C ASP A 66 -6.50 10.31 8.18
N GLY A 67 -5.71 9.23 8.14
CA GLY A 67 -5.11 8.67 6.95
C GLY A 67 -3.93 9.48 6.40
N MET A 68 -3.34 10.37 7.19
CA MET A 68 -2.15 11.15 6.83
C MET A 68 -0.87 10.37 7.17
N LEU A 69 -0.08 10.08 6.14
CA LEU A 69 1.25 9.47 6.31
C LEU A 69 2.30 10.47 6.81
N ASP A 70 2.08 11.77 6.60
CA ASP A 70 3.01 12.86 6.91
C ASP A 70 3.21 13.07 8.42
N GLU A 71 2.20 12.76 9.24
CA GLU A 71 2.33 12.80 10.69
C GLU A 71 3.05 11.58 11.30
N LEU A 72 3.21 10.51 10.51
CA LEU A 72 3.70 9.21 10.97
C LEU A 72 5.14 8.89 10.53
N MET A 73 5.71 9.69 9.62
CA MET A 73 7.08 9.56 9.08
C MET A 73 7.91 10.79 9.41
#